data_AF-A0A820BQR8-F1
#
_entry.id   AF-A0A820BQR8-F1
#
_cell.length_a   1.000
_cell.length_b   1.000
_cell.length_c   1.000
_cell.angle_alpha   90.00
_cell.angle_beta   90.00
_cell.angle_gamma   90.00
#
_symmetry.space_group_name_H-M   'P 1'
#
loop_
_entity.id
_entity.type
_entity.pdbx_description
1 polymer ?
#
loop_
_entity_poly.entity_id
_entity_poly.type
_entity_poly.pdbx_seq_one_letter_code
_entity_poly.pdbx_strand_id
1 'polypeptide(L)'
;MMNRILLFICVILSYINLIYSATYQCDPNISCGCSASITTVTSQNVGGEVASDYAWSWIISLQRSGNHTCAATLLTSEYAVTAASCVEQAIGDISELSILAGTNYLHYASSTIIQQRSIIQVVIHPDYDASTSTNDIAILKFSPLAISSDSKIAVICLPKQDEDPFQIDADLVLIGWGYISGSDTVPSNSLQQVTVQAFSLTSSKCQQLQIADSSVQFCAGTINGDQGLCGADNGSPLMTFVNDRWVLAGIATSNLGCGKAGYPGVFTRVSSFISFINSNIDFPVTQITTYPIRRAAADTVQTTTTGMEGNTTAGTGNTTAGTGNTTAGTGDTTAGTGNTTAGTGNTTAGTGNTTAGTGDTTAGTGDTTPGTGDTTAGTGDTTAGTGDTTAGTGDTTAGTGDTTPGTGDTTAGTGDTTAGTGDTTAGTEDTTAGTGDTTADTDDTTASETQQTTVSTQQTTTVSSATSTTQPNSSQSSTKNNNGNMINKSITVVMVWFSFLAYFFFSF
;
A
#
# COMPACT_ATOMS: atom_id res chain seq x y z
N MET A 1 -31.48 -43.65 1.10
CA MET A 1 -30.09 -43.74 1.62
C MET A 1 -29.26 -42.53 1.18
N MET A 2 -29.33 -42.14 -0.09
CA MET A 2 -28.64 -40.98 -0.67
C MET A 2 -28.94 -39.63 0.03
N ASN A 3 -30.19 -39.36 0.40
CA ASN A 3 -30.56 -38.14 1.16
C ASN A 3 -29.97 -38.06 2.58
N ARG A 4 -29.68 -39.20 3.22
CA ARG A 4 -29.04 -39.21 4.56
C ARG A 4 -27.54 -38.99 4.46
N ILE A 5 -26.92 -39.42 3.36
CA ILE A 5 -25.51 -39.18 3.04
C ILE A 5 -25.30 -37.72 2.67
N LEU A 6 -26.21 -37.11 1.89
CA LEU A 6 -26.15 -35.68 1.55
C LEU A 6 -26.30 -34.79 2.79
N LEU A 7 -27.19 -35.14 3.73
CA LEU A 7 -27.34 -34.42 5.00
C LEU A 7 -26.09 -34.56 5.88
N PHE A 8 -25.47 -35.75 5.91
CA PHE A 8 -24.22 -35.99 6.64
C PHE A 8 -23.04 -35.25 6.02
N ILE A 9 -22.97 -35.16 4.69
CA ILE A 9 -21.96 -34.39 3.95
C ILE A 9 -22.19 -32.89 4.15
N CYS A 10 -23.43 -32.37 4.15
CA CYS A 10 -23.70 -30.98 4.49
C CYS A 10 -23.38 -30.66 5.96
N VAL A 11 -23.65 -31.57 6.90
CA VAL A 11 -23.27 -31.41 8.31
C VAL A 11 -21.75 -31.44 8.46
N ILE A 12 -21.06 -32.36 7.80
CA ILE A 12 -19.59 -32.41 7.75
C ILE A 12 -19.01 -31.17 7.05
N LEU A 13 -19.59 -30.67 5.97
CA LEU A 13 -19.16 -29.43 5.31
C LEU A 13 -19.50 -28.18 6.13
N SER A 14 -20.55 -28.20 6.95
CA SER A 14 -20.82 -27.14 7.95
C SER A 14 -19.94 -27.24 9.20
N TYR A 15 -19.42 -28.43 9.51
CA TYR A 15 -18.37 -28.66 10.50
C TYR A 15 -16.97 -28.39 9.93
N ILE A 16 -16.80 -28.47 8.60
CA ILE A 16 -15.68 -27.97 7.81
C ILE A 16 -16.00 -26.52 7.39
N ASN A 17 -16.68 -25.74 8.24
CA ASN A 17 -16.24 -24.36 8.40
C ASN A 17 -14.82 -24.49 8.96
N LEU A 18 -13.84 -24.51 8.05
CA LEU A 18 -12.44 -24.63 8.38
C LEU A 18 -12.16 -23.68 9.54
N ILE A 19 -11.65 -24.22 10.65
CA ILE A 19 -10.88 -23.47 11.63
C ILE A 19 -9.63 -23.01 10.87
N TYR A 20 -9.77 -21.95 10.06
CA TYR A 20 -8.64 -21.26 9.45
C TYR A 20 -7.96 -20.54 10.59
N SER A 21 -6.82 -21.08 10.99
CA SER A 21 -5.87 -20.41 11.85
C SER A 21 -4.96 -19.59 10.96
N ALA A 22 -5.02 -18.26 11.09
CA ALA A 22 -4.04 -17.41 10.45
C ALA A 22 -2.72 -17.56 11.19
N THR A 23 -1.66 -17.88 10.45
CA THR A 23 -0.31 -18.03 10.98
C THR A 23 0.53 -16.84 10.52
N TYR A 24 0.97 -16.03 11.45
CA TYR A 24 1.73 -14.81 11.18
C TYR A 24 3.19 -15.05 11.52
N GLN A 25 4.07 -15.01 10.51
CA GLN A 25 5.50 -15.17 10.70
C GLN A 25 6.21 -13.84 10.56
N CYS A 26 6.73 -13.30 11.66
CA CYS A 26 7.41 -12.01 11.66
C CYS A 26 8.88 -12.14 11.20
N ASP A 27 9.43 -11.07 10.61
CA ASP A 27 10.85 -11.00 10.25
C ASP A 27 11.70 -10.60 11.48
N PRO A 28 12.56 -11.49 12.00
CA PRO A 28 13.35 -11.24 13.21
C PRO A 28 14.39 -10.12 13.03
N ASN A 29 14.65 -9.65 11.80
CA ASN A 29 15.54 -8.51 11.55
C ASN A 29 14.85 -7.16 11.78
N ILE A 30 13.54 -7.14 12.00
CA ILE A 30 12.76 -5.93 12.29
C ILE A 30 12.81 -5.64 13.80
N SER A 31 13.05 -4.39 14.17
CA SER A 31 13.24 -3.95 15.57
C SER A 31 11.93 -3.85 16.38
N CYS A 32 10.77 -4.00 15.74
CA CYS A 32 9.45 -3.86 16.33
C CYS A 32 8.47 -4.87 15.73
N GLY A 33 7.32 -5.08 16.37
CA GLY A 33 6.21 -5.86 15.83
C GLY A 33 6.50 -7.36 15.69
N CYS A 34 7.55 -7.84 16.36
CA CYS A 34 7.88 -9.25 16.53
C CYS A 34 7.78 -9.61 18.01
N SER A 35 7.16 -10.75 18.34
CA SER A 35 7.22 -11.26 19.71
C SER A 35 8.65 -11.62 20.06
N ALA A 36 9.01 -11.39 21.33
CA ALA A 36 10.34 -11.71 21.85
C ALA A 36 10.60 -13.22 21.93
N SER A 37 9.56 -14.06 21.88
CA SER A 37 9.68 -15.52 22.14
C SER A 37 9.24 -16.39 20.99
N ILE A 38 8.29 -15.94 20.18
CA ILE A 38 7.77 -16.72 19.06
C ILE A 38 7.74 -15.83 17.82
N THR A 39 8.37 -16.29 16.75
CA THR A 39 8.30 -15.62 15.43
C THR A 39 6.99 -15.93 14.73
N THR A 40 6.26 -16.94 15.20
CA THR A 40 5.02 -17.42 14.61
C THR A 40 3.89 -17.29 15.62
N VAL A 41 2.93 -16.42 15.34
CA VAL A 41 1.72 -16.26 16.15
C VAL A 41 0.55 -16.86 15.39
N THR A 42 -0.24 -17.69 16.07
CA THR A 42 -1.49 -18.23 15.53
C THR A 42 -2.66 -17.51 16.16
N SER A 43 -3.53 -16.94 15.33
CA SER A 43 -4.84 -16.45 15.75
C SER A 43 -5.92 -17.31 15.09
N GLN A 44 -6.82 -17.89 15.86
CA GLN A 44 -7.99 -18.55 15.29
C GLN A 44 -9.04 -17.50 14.94
N ASN A 45 -9.66 -17.66 13.77
CA ASN A 45 -10.73 -16.76 13.30
C ASN A 45 -12.07 -16.97 14.03
N VAL A 46 -12.09 -17.66 15.17
CA VAL A 46 -13.30 -18.07 15.89
C VAL A 46 -13.10 -17.99 17.39
N GLY A 47 -13.87 -17.14 18.08
CA GLY A 47 -13.88 -17.13 19.54
C GLY A 47 -12.81 -16.25 20.14
N GLY A 48 -13.18 -15.37 21.07
CA GLY A 48 -12.19 -14.87 22.02
C GLY A 48 -11.50 -16.07 22.68
N GLU A 49 -10.19 -16.18 22.54
CA GLU A 49 -9.41 -17.31 23.03
C GLU A 49 -8.27 -16.83 23.92
N VAL A 50 -7.79 -17.72 24.78
CA VAL A 50 -6.60 -17.45 25.59
C VAL A 50 -5.41 -17.32 24.64
N ALA A 51 -4.74 -16.16 24.69
CA ALA A 51 -3.55 -15.92 23.91
C ALA A 51 -2.42 -16.86 24.37
N SER A 52 -1.65 -17.37 23.41
CA SER A 52 -0.47 -18.17 23.70
C SER A 52 0.54 -17.38 24.53
N ASP A 53 1.24 -18.07 25.44
CA ASP A 53 2.23 -17.44 26.31
C ASP A 53 3.26 -16.64 25.51
N TYR A 54 3.41 -15.38 25.86
CA TYR A 54 4.34 -14.42 25.27
C TYR A 54 4.15 -14.16 23.77
N ALA A 55 3.01 -14.51 23.19
CA ALA A 55 2.68 -14.21 21.79
C ALA A 55 2.63 -12.69 21.51
N TRP A 56 2.27 -11.90 22.52
CA TRP A 56 2.05 -10.47 22.39
C TRP A 56 2.96 -9.68 23.33
N SER A 57 4.25 -9.67 23.05
CA SER A 57 5.30 -9.19 23.97
C SER A 57 5.31 -7.68 24.28
N TRP A 58 4.43 -6.88 23.67
CA TRP A 58 4.31 -5.43 23.87
C TRP A 58 3.10 -5.01 24.70
N ILE A 59 2.22 -5.95 25.07
CA ILE A 59 1.06 -5.64 25.92
C ILE A 59 1.53 -5.33 27.36
N ILE A 60 0.94 -4.29 27.95
CA ILE A 60 1.22 -3.83 29.30
C ILE A 60 -0.07 -3.82 30.09
N SER A 61 -0.04 -4.31 31.32
CA SER A 61 -1.10 -4.06 32.29
C SER A 61 -0.83 -2.72 32.98
N LEU A 62 -1.66 -1.71 32.70
CA LEU A 62 -1.69 -0.46 33.46
C LEU A 62 -2.48 -0.68 34.74
N GLN A 63 -1.83 -0.41 35.87
CA GLN A 63 -2.35 -0.70 37.20
C GLN A 63 -2.55 0.58 38.01
N ARG A 64 -3.62 0.62 38.80
CA ARG A 64 -3.84 1.59 39.88
C ARG A 64 -3.85 0.85 41.22
N SER A 65 -3.00 1.27 42.15
CA SER A 65 -2.87 0.65 43.47
C SER A 65 -2.66 -0.88 43.39
N GLY A 66 -1.86 -1.31 42.40
CA GLY A 66 -1.51 -2.72 42.16
C GLY A 66 -2.57 -3.56 41.44
N ASN A 67 -3.73 -2.99 41.10
CA ASN A 67 -4.79 -3.69 40.38
C ASN A 67 -4.84 -3.25 38.92
N HIS A 68 -5.05 -4.20 38.00
CA HIS A 68 -5.25 -3.91 36.59
C HIS A 68 -6.51 -3.04 36.39
N THR A 69 -6.35 -1.94 35.66
CA THR A 69 -7.46 -1.03 35.33
C THR A 69 -7.65 -0.86 33.83
N CYS A 70 -6.54 -0.84 33.09
CA CYS A 70 -6.49 -0.68 31.65
C CYS A 70 -5.29 -1.45 31.09
N ALA A 71 -5.28 -1.64 29.78
CA ALA A 71 -4.08 -2.03 29.07
C ALA A 71 -3.31 -0.80 28.56
N ALA A 72 -2.05 -1.02 28.19
CA ALA A 72 -1.23 -0.08 27.44
C ALA A 72 -0.34 -0.86 26.47
N THR A 73 0.29 -0.16 25.53
CA THR A 73 1.11 -0.78 24.48
C THR A 73 2.51 -0.19 24.48
N LEU A 74 3.52 -1.06 24.56
CA LEU A 74 4.92 -0.68 24.62
C LEU A 74 5.44 -0.16 23.27
N LEU A 75 5.98 1.07 23.26
CA LEU A 75 6.55 1.72 22.08
C LEU A 75 8.08 1.70 22.08
N THR A 76 8.68 1.85 23.26
CA THR A 76 10.14 1.79 23.48
C THR A 76 10.40 1.14 24.85
N SER A 77 11.66 1.04 25.28
CA SER A 77 11.98 0.58 26.65
C SER A 77 11.43 1.49 27.76
N GLU A 78 11.07 2.74 27.46
CA GLU A 78 10.71 3.75 28.46
C GLU A 78 9.33 4.37 28.25
N TYR A 79 8.69 4.07 27.11
CA TYR A 79 7.44 4.70 26.68
C TYR A 79 6.40 3.68 26.27
N ALA A 80 5.16 3.95 26.69
CA ALA A 80 3.97 3.23 26.26
C ALA A 80 2.85 4.19 25.89
N VAL A 81 1.88 3.71 25.10
CA VAL A 81 0.66 4.44 24.75
C VAL A 81 -0.56 3.74 25.35
N THR A 82 -1.54 4.52 25.79
CA THR A 82 -2.82 4.07 26.36
C THR A 82 -3.94 5.04 25.97
N ALA A 83 -5.18 4.74 26.33
CA ALA A 83 -6.28 5.70 26.30
C ALA A 83 -6.10 6.78 27.39
N ALA A 84 -6.44 8.04 27.09
CA ALA A 84 -6.44 9.14 28.06
C ALA A 84 -7.45 8.92 29.19
N SER A 85 -8.62 8.36 28.87
CA SER A 85 -9.66 7.97 29.82
C SER A 85 -9.16 7.04 30.93
N CYS A 86 -8.09 6.27 30.70
CA CYS A 86 -7.45 5.43 31.71
C CYS A 86 -6.66 6.21 32.76
N VAL A 87 -6.21 7.43 32.44
CA VAL A 87 -5.24 8.19 33.24
C VAL A 87 -5.69 9.60 33.59
N GLU A 88 -6.79 10.11 33.02
CA GLU A 88 -7.31 11.45 33.29
C GLU A 88 -7.58 11.72 34.78
N GLN A 89 -7.99 10.70 35.53
CA GLN A 89 -8.27 10.81 36.97
C GLN A 89 -6.99 10.81 37.83
N ALA A 90 -5.83 10.49 37.26
CA ALA A 90 -4.54 10.50 37.93
C ALA A 90 -3.77 11.82 37.71
N ILE A 91 -4.36 12.80 37.02
CA ILE A 91 -3.75 14.12 36.83
C ILE A 91 -3.56 14.78 38.20
N GLY A 92 -2.30 15.01 38.58
CA GLY A 92 -1.91 15.61 39.85
C GLY A 92 -1.35 14.62 40.88
N ASP A 93 -1.69 13.32 40.77
CA ASP A 93 -1.10 12.27 41.58
C ASP A 93 -1.01 10.94 40.80
N ILE A 94 0.18 10.67 40.27
CA ILE A 94 0.49 9.43 39.54
C ILE A 94 1.11 8.36 40.44
N SER A 95 1.22 8.58 41.76
CA SER A 95 1.92 7.69 42.68
C SER A 95 1.28 6.30 42.79
N GLU A 96 -0.03 6.21 42.55
CA GLU A 96 -0.77 4.95 42.52
C GLU A 96 -0.63 4.20 41.19
N LEU A 97 -0.09 4.85 40.14
CA LEU A 97 0.02 4.24 38.83
C LEU A 97 1.33 3.45 38.66
N SER A 98 1.20 2.25 38.12
CA SER A 98 2.34 1.44 37.71
C SER A 98 2.01 0.63 36.45
N ILE A 99 3.04 0.18 35.76
CA ILE A 99 2.93 -0.75 34.65
C ILE A 99 3.47 -2.12 35.04
N LEU A 100 2.87 -3.18 34.50
CA LEU A 100 3.36 -4.55 34.58
C LEU A 100 3.55 -5.11 33.16
N ALA A 101 4.77 -5.55 32.85
CA ALA A 101 5.15 -6.06 31.53
C ALA A 101 5.82 -7.44 31.63
N GLY A 102 5.83 -8.19 30.52
CA GLY A 102 6.47 -9.51 30.42
C GLY A 102 5.65 -10.66 31.00
N THR A 103 4.32 -10.56 30.97
CA THR A 103 3.40 -11.57 31.50
C THR A 103 2.15 -11.70 30.64
N ASN A 104 1.59 -12.93 30.56
CA ASN A 104 0.24 -13.17 30.07
C ASN A 104 -0.81 -13.17 31.20
N TYR A 105 -0.35 -13.09 32.46
CA TYR A 105 -1.20 -13.26 33.63
C TYR A 105 -1.19 -12.04 34.57
N LEU A 106 -2.37 -11.60 35.02
CA LEU A 106 -2.51 -10.48 35.96
C LEU A 106 -2.14 -10.85 37.41
N HIS A 107 -2.41 -12.10 37.80
CA HIS A 107 -2.18 -12.63 39.14
C HIS A 107 -1.27 -13.87 39.02
N TYR A 108 0.04 -13.64 39.00
CA TYR A 108 1.04 -14.72 38.97
C TYR A 108 1.96 -14.67 40.21
N ALA A 109 2.46 -15.84 40.62
CA ALA A 109 3.47 -15.95 41.67
C ALA A 109 4.81 -15.41 41.17
N SER A 110 5.59 -14.72 42.01
CA SER A 110 6.84 -14.01 41.62
C SER A 110 7.65 -14.73 40.53
N SER A 111 7.76 -14.11 39.34
CA SER A 111 8.63 -14.55 38.25
C SER A 111 9.71 -13.51 38.03
N THR A 112 10.95 -13.95 37.77
CA THR A 112 12.09 -13.06 37.52
C THR A 112 12.01 -12.32 36.18
N ILE A 113 11.08 -12.73 35.31
CA ILE A 113 10.87 -12.18 33.96
C ILE A 113 9.95 -10.93 34.01
N ILE A 114 9.00 -10.94 34.96
CA ILE A 114 7.98 -9.89 35.07
C ILE A 114 8.65 -8.60 35.57
N GLN A 115 8.38 -7.50 34.87
CA GLN A 115 8.92 -6.20 35.20
C GLN A 115 7.81 -5.23 35.55
N GLN A 116 7.89 -4.67 36.76
CA GLN A 116 7.00 -3.59 37.21
C GLN A 116 7.77 -2.27 37.23
N ARG A 117 7.12 -1.17 36.84
CA ARG A 117 7.66 0.19 36.91
C ARG A 117 6.60 1.17 37.39
N SER A 118 7.00 2.09 38.26
CA SER A 118 6.18 3.27 38.56
C SER A 118 6.19 4.23 37.36
N ILE A 119 5.09 4.93 37.16
CA ILE A 119 4.99 5.96 36.12
C ILE A 119 5.69 7.23 36.61
N ILE A 120 6.49 7.84 35.74
CA ILE A 120 7.26 9.07 35.99
C ILE A 120 6.58 10.27 35.35
N GLN A 121 5.91 10.07 34.22
CA GLN A 121 5.18 11.13 33.51
C GLN A 121 4.00 10.54 32.75
N VAL A 122 2.91 11.29 32.72
CA VAL A 122 1.74 11.05 31.86
C VAL A 122 1.55 12.29 30.99
N VAL A 123 1.39 12.09 29.68
CA VAL A 123 1.03 13.15 28.74
C VAL A 123 -0.27 12.77 28.06
N ILE A 124 -1.36 13.44 28.43
CA ILE A 124 -2.66 13.30 27.77
C ILE A 124 -2.70 14.23 26.55
N HIS A 125 -3.33 13.80 25.47
CA HIS A 125 -3.54 14.66 24.31
C HIS A 125 -4.25 15.97 24.72
N PRO A 126 -3.74 17.15 24.31
CA PRO A 126 -4.28 18.43 24.78
C PRO A 126 -5.75 18.64 24.39
N ASP A 127 -6.18 18.07 23.27
CA ASP A 127 -7.55 18.16 22.76
C ASP A 127 -8.42 16.95 23.16
N TYR A 128 -8.03 16.16 24.17
CA TYR A 128 -8.86 15.07 24.69
C TYR A 128 -10.19 15.60 25.23
N ASP A 129 -11.29 15.02 24.76
CA ASP A 129 -12.64 15.33 25.22
C ASP A 129 -13.34 14.07 25.75
N ALA A 130 -13.46 13.97 27.07
CA ALA A 130 -14.12 12.87 27.75
C ALA A 130 -15.60 12.69 27.37
N SER A 131 -16.28 13.75 26.93
CA SER A 131 -17.70 13.67 26.57
C SER A 131 -17.95 12.97 25.24
N THR A 132 -17.03 13.14 24.29
CA THR A 132 -17.08 12.54 22.95
C THR A 132 -16.10 11.36 22.78
N SER A 133 -15.24 11.14 23.76
CA SER A 133 -14.10 10.21 23.70
C SER A 133 -13.19 10.47 22.49
N THR A 134 -13.17 11.70 21.96
CA THR A 134 -12.27 12.10 20.87
C THR A 134 -10.89 12.40 21.44
N ASN A 135 -9.86 12.13 20.63
CA ASN A 135 -8.46 12.26 21.03
C ASN A 135 -8.13 11.49 22.33
N ASP A 136 -8.77 10.33 22.54
CA ASP A 136 -8.58 9.49 23.72
C ASP A 136 -7.26 8.71 23.62
N ILE A 137 -6.16 9.42 23.86
CA ILE A 137 -4.79 8.90 23.81
C ILE A 137 -3.89 9.62 24.82
N ALA A 138 -3.02 8.84 25.47
CA ALA A 138 -2.01 9.34 26.37
C ALA A 138 -0.69 8.55 26.26
N ILE A 139 0.43 9.23 26.52
CA ILE A 139 1.77 8.66 26.60
C ILE A 139 2.15 8.47 28.07
N LEU A 140 2.70 7.31 28.39
CA LEU A 140 3.23 6.96 29.69
C LEU A 140 4.76 6.88 29.60
N LYS A 141 5.47 7.57 30.49
CA LYS A 141 6.92 7.44 30.68
C LYS A 141 7.22 6.73 31.99
N PHE A 142 8.15 5.79 31.97
CA PHE A 142 8.62 5.04 33.12
C PHE A 142 10.12 4.76 32.97
N SER A 143 10.77 4.26 34.03
CA SER A 143 12.19 3.89 33.93
C SER A 143 12.38 2.64 33.05
N PRO A 144 13.50 2.52 32.32
CA PRO A 144 13.68 1.52 31.29
C PRO A 144 13.31 0.08 31.69
N LEU A 145 12.58 -0.60 30.82
CA LEU A 145 12.38 -2.05 30.84
C LEU A 145 13.57 -2.74 30.16
N ALA A 146 13.96 -3.89 30.68
CA ALA A 146 14.87 -4.78 29.96
C ALA A 146 14.09 -5.47 28.83
N ILE A 147 14.44 -5.20 27.58
CA ILE A 147 13.83 -5.78 26.38
C ILE A 147 14.76 -6.87 25.85
N SER A 148 14.25 -8.10 25.74
CA SER A 148 14.99 -9.27 25.27
C SER A 148 14.07 -10.48 25.12
N SER A 149 14.56 -11.52 24.43
CA SER A 149 13.91 -12.84 24.40
C SER A 149 13.75 -13.46 25.79
N ASP A 150 14.65 -13.18 26.72
CA ASP A 150 14.62 -13.72 28.08
C ASP A 150 13.59 -13.00 28.96
N SER A 151 13.48 -11.68 28.80
CA SER A 151 12.48 -10.86 29.49
C SER A 151 11.09 -10.96 28.87
N LYS A 152 10.95 -11.60 27.71
CA LYS A 152 9.67 -11.81 27.01
C LYS A 152 8.97 -10.51 26.59
N ILE A 153 9.71 -9.41 26.53
CA ILE A 153 9.22 -8.07 26.20
C ILE A 153 9.80 -7.64 24.86
N ALA A 154 8.94 -7.07 24.02
CA ALA A 154 9.26 -6.43 22.74
C ALA A 154 8.36 -5.20 22.54
N VAL A 155 8.62 -4.40 21.50
CA VAL A 155 7.82 -3.20 21.18
C VAL A 155 6.98 -3.43 19.94
N ILE A 156 5.82 -2.78 19.84
CA ILE A 156 4.99 -2.82 18.62
C ILE A 156 5.52 -1.81 17.59
N CYS A 157 5.24 -2.04 16.31
CA CYS A 157 5.47 -1.01 15.30
C CYS A 157 4.33 0.00 15.26
N LEU A 158 4.65 1.25 14.93
CA LEU A 158 3.67 2.30 14.67
C LEU A 158 3.40 2.42 13.15
N PRO A 159 2.19 2.83 12.75
CA PRO A 159 1.90 3.20 11.37
C PRO A 159 2.57 4.53 11.02
N LYS A 160 2.49 4.92 9.74
CA LYS A 160 2.86 6.27 9.34
C LYS A 160 1.75 7.25 9.71
N GLN A 161 2.12 8.53 9.80
CA GLN A 161 1.16 9.61 10.02
C GLN A 161 0.08 9.58 8.94
N ASP A 162 -1.18 9.59 9.36
CA ASP A 162 -2.39 9.62 8.51
C ASP A 162 -2.54 8.46 7.51
N GLU A 163 -1.72 7.39 7.63
CA GLU A 163 -1.83 6.18 6.80
C GLU A 163 -2.25 5.00 7.69
N ASP A 164 -3.53 4.60 7.61
CA ASP A 164 -4.02 3.42 8.32
C ASP A 164 -3.28 2.16 7.85
N PRO A 165 -2.79 1.29 8.76
CA PRO A 165 -2.10 0.07 8.37
C PRO A 165 -3.08 -1.05 7.91
N PHE A 166 -4.34 -0.72 7.71
CA PHE A 166 -5.41 -1.67 7.39
C PHE A 166 -6.40 -1.05 6.39
N GLN A 167 -7.17 -1.91 5.74
CA GLN A 167 -8.29 -1.53 4.89
C GLN A 167 -9.61 -1.81 5.61
N ILE A 168 -10.70 -1.17 5.17
CA ILE A 168 -12.03 -1.54 5.66
C ILE A 168 -12.29 -3.01 5.36
N ASP A 169 -12.95 -3.67 6.31
CA ASP A 169 -13.24 -5.11 6.35
C ASP A 169 -11.98 -6.01 6.50
N ALA A 170 -10.80 -5.43 6.74
CA ALA A 170 -9.61 -6.20 7.09
C ALA A 170 -9.72 -6.79 8.50
N ASP A 171 -9.19 -8.01 8.64
CA ASP A 171 -9.05 -8.67 9.93
C ASP A 171 -7.94 -8.00 10.76
N LEU A 172 -8.30 -7.65 11.99
CA LEU A 172 -7.46 -7.04 13.01
C LEU A 172 -7.48 -7.93 14.25
N VAL A 173 -6.42 -7.91 15.04
CA VAL A 173 -6.34 -8.66 16.30
C VAL A 173 -6.43 -7.67 17.46
N LEU A 174 -7.39 -7.90 18.34
CA LEU A 174 -7.52 -7.23 19.63
C LEU A 174 -7.01 -8.18 20.72
N ILE A 175 -6.23 -7.66 21.65
CA ILE A 175 -5.75 -8.40 22.82
C ILE A 175 -6.03 -7.64 24.10
N GLY A 176 -6.27 -8.33 25.21
CA GLY A 176 -6.58 -7.67 26.48
C GLY A 176 -6.88 -8.63 27.62
N TRP A 177 -6.99 -8.07 28.82
CA TRP A 177 -7.41 -8.81 30.02
C TRP A 177 -8.80 -8.39 30.48
N GLY A 178 -9.58 -7.72 29.64
CA GLY A 178 -10.93 -7.30 30.00
C GLY A 178 -11.81 -8.45 30.49
N TYR A 179 -12.96 -8.06 31.01
CA TYR A 179 -13.99 -9.00 31.45
C TYR A 179 -14.35 -9.96 30.30
N ILE A 180 -14.55 -11.25 30.62
CA ILE A 180 -14.92 -12.26 29.62
C ILE A 180 -16.41 -12.15 29.31
N SER A 181 -17.21 -11.77 30.32
CA SER A 181 -18.64 -11.58 30.21
C SER A 181 -19.07 -10.23 30.79
N GLY A 182 -20.18 -9.68 30.29
CA GLY A 182 -20.76 -8.45 30.84
C GLY A 182 -21.29 -8.56 32.28
N SER A 183 -21.33 -9.77 32.85
CA SER A 183 -21.66 -10.01 34.26
C SER A 183 -20.44 -10.12 35.17
N ASP A 184 -19.22 -10.13 34.61
CA ASP A 184 -18.01 -10.26 35.41
C ASP A 184 -17.72 -8.95 36.15
N THR A 185 -17.10 -9.09 37.31
CA THR A 185 -16.69 -7.96 38.17
C THR A 185 -15.18 -7.85 38.30
N VAL A 186 -14.42 -8.76 37.68
CA VAL A 186 -12.96 -8.80 37.71
C VAL A 186 -12.41 -9.11 36.31
N PRO A 187 -11.28 -8.51 35.92
CA PRO A 187 -10.59 -8.80 34.66
C PRO A 187 -10.21 -10.28 34.53
N SER A 188 -10.07 -10.75 33.30
CA SER A 188 -9.52 -12.08 33.04
C SER A 188 -8.10 -12.17 33.57
N ASN A 189 -7.81 -13.22 34.35
CA ASN A 189 -6.43 -13.45 34.77
C ASN A 189 -5.52 -13.76 33.58
N SER A 190 -6.03 -14.37 32.51
CA SER A 190 -5.21 -14.77 31.34
C SER A 190 -5.46 -13.82 30.17
N LEU A 191 -4.41 -13.44 29.46
CA LEU A 191 -4.51 -12.61 28.27
C LEU A 191 -5.41 -13.28 27.23
N GLN A 192 -6.38 -12.53 26.72
CA GLN A 192 -7.27 -12.95 25.65
C GLN A 192 -6.84 -12.32 24.33
N GLN A 193 -7.22 -12.97 23.23
CA GLN A 193 -7.12 -12.44 21.88
C GLN A 193 -8.42 -12.70 21.11
N VAL A 194 -8.76 -11.81 20.18
CA VAL A 194 -9.90 -11.98 19.27
C VAL A 194 -9.62 -11.30 17.95
N THR A 195 -10.02 -11.95 16.86
CA THR A 195 -9.99 -11.36 15.52
C THR A 195 -11.29 -10.59 15.26
N VAL A 196 -11.17 -9.31 14.88
CA VAL A 196 -12.28 -8.39 14.59
C VAL A 196 -12.06 -7.70 13.24
N GLN A 197 -13.08 -7.09 12.68
CA GLN A 197 -12.96 -6.33 11.42
C GLN A 197 -13.20 -4.85 11.64
N ALA A 198 -12.39 -4.02 10.98
CA ALA A 198 -12.67 -2.60 10.86
C ALA A 198 -13.88 -2.40 9.94
N PHE A 199 -14.88 -1.68 10.41
CA PHE A 199 -16.09 -1.44 9.61
C PHE A 199 -16.10 -0.04 9.01
N SER A 200 -16.75 0.09 7.85
CA SER A 200 -17.10 1.41 7.33
C SER A 200 -17.98 2.17 8.32
N LEU A 201 -17.74 3.46 8.51
CA LEU A 201 -18.57 4.33 9.34
C LEU A 201 -19.99 4.50 8.80
N THR A 202 -20.19 4.27 7.50
CA THR A 202 -21.53 4.24 6.89
C THR A 202 -22.28 2.94 7.15
N SER A 203 -21.63 1.94 7.74
CA SER A 203 -22.32 0.71 8.15
C SER A 203 -23.28 1.01 9.30
N SER A 204 -24.43 0.34 9.28
CA SER A 204 -25.42 0.43 10.37
C SER A 204 -24.83 0.04 11.73
N LYS A 205 -23.82 -0.83 11.74
CA LYS A 205 -23.08 -1.26 12.95
C LYS A 205 -22.37 -0.10 13.63
N CYS A 206 -21.81 0.84 12.87
CA CYS A 206 -21.06 1.97 13.43
C CYS A 206 -21.89 3.24 13.59
N GLN A 207 -22.90 3.44 12.74
CA GLN A 207 -23.79 4.61 12.85
C GLN A 207 -24.48 4.71 14.21
N GLN A 208 -24.82 3.57 14.83
CA GLN A 208 -25.44 3.54 16.15
C GLN A 208 -24.48 3.91 17.30
N LEU A 209 -23.16 3.95 17.07
CA LEU A 209 -22.16 4.34 18.07
C LEU A 209 -22.01 5.86 18.20
N GLN A 210 -22.61 6.63 17.28
CA GLN A 210 -22.52 8.09 17.26
C GLN A 210 -21.07 8.60 17.35
N ILE A 211 -20.16 7.97 16.59
CA ILE A 211 -18.76 8.39 16.50
C ILE A 211 -18.70 9.89 16.18
N ALA A 212 -18.04 10.64 17.06
CA ALA A 212 -18.04 12.09 17.03
C ALA A 212 -17.08 12.63 15.95
N ASP A 213 -15.93 11.98 15.76
CA ASP A 213 -14.95 12.38 14.76
C ASP A 213 -14.29 11.17 14.09
N SER A 214 -14.65 10.94 12.84
CA SER A 214 -14.13 9.87 11.99
C SER A 214 -12.64 9.97 11.63
N SER A 215 -12.07 11.17 11.74
CA SER A 215 -10.65 11.41 11.46
C SER A 215 -9.74 10.88 12.57
N VAL A 216 -10.26 10.73 13.78
CA VAL A 216 -9.49 10.28 14.96
C VAL A 216 -10.08 9.04 15.63
N GLN A 217 -11.28 8.61 15.23
CA GLN A 217 -11.95 7.41 15.74
C GLN A 217 -12.39 6.50 14.61
N PHE A 218 -12.39 5.19 14.87
CA PHE A 218 -13.01 4.20 14.01
C PHE A 218 -13.65 3.08 14.83
N CYS A 219 -14.44 2.25 14.18
CA CYS A 219 -15.12 1.13 14.81
C CYS A 219 -14.60 -0.20 14.28
N ALA A 220 -14.46 -1.17 15.18
CA ALA A 220 -14.14 -2.54 14.81
C ALA A 220 -14.88 -3.54 15.70
N GLY A 221 -15.23 -4.69 15.13
CA GLY A 221 -15.92 -5.75 15.87
C GLY A 221 -16.04 -7.02 15.06
N THR A 222 -16.59 -8.06 15.68
CA THR A 222 -16.85 -9.32 14.97
C THR A 222 -18.04 -9.20 14.02
N ILE A 223 -18.02 -9.94 12.90
CA ILE A 223 -19.09 -9.88 11.89
C ILE A 223 -20.45 -10.24 12.50
N ASN A 224 -20.49 -11.36 13.22
CA ASN A 224 -21.71 -11.90 13.82
C ASN A 224 -22.09 -11.17 15.10
N GLY A 225 -21.16 -10.40 15.68
CA GLY A 225 -21.30 -9.91 17.02
C GLY A 225 -21.05 -11.03 18.06
N ASP A 226 -21.20 -10.69 19.34
CA ASP A 226 -21.00 -11.54 20.54
C ASP A 226 -19.58 -11.60 21.12
N GLN A 227 -18.60 -10.98 20.44
CA GLN A 227 -17.20 -10.91 20.88
C GLN A 227 -16.57 -9.56 20.50
N GLY A 228 -15.73 -9.02 21.37
CA GLY A 228 -15.08 -7.73 21.17
C GLY A 228 -14.69 -7.08 22.50
N LEU A 229 -14.52 -5.76 22.50
CA LEU A 229 -14.19 -4.99 23.69
C LEU A 229 -15.18 -5.21 24.83
N CYS A 230 -14.64 -5.27 26.04
CA CYS A 230 -15.40 -5.34 27.28
C CYS A 230 -14.74 -4.44 28.35
N GLY A 231 -15.31 -4.42 29.55
CA GLY A 231 -14.76 -3.63 30.65
C GLY A 231 -13.30 -4.02 30.96
N ALA A 232 -12.49 -3.02 31.32
CA ALA A 232 -11.03 -3.14 31.53
C ALA A 232 -10.16 -3.40 30.28
N ASP A 233 -10.74 -3.45 29.07
CA ASP A 233 -9.95 -3.47 27.82
C ASP A 233 -9.53 -2.08 27.33
N ASN A 234 -9.93 -0.99 28.00
CA ASN A 234 -9.52 0.35 27.57
C ASN A 234 -7.98 0.46 27.54
N GLY A 235 -7.46 1.12 26.51
CA GLY A 235 -6.02 1.20 26.25
C GLY A 235 -5.41 -0.03 25.57
N SER A 236 -6.18 -1.11 25.37
CA SER A 236 -5.72 -2.31 24.66
C SER A 236 -5.37 -2.02 23.19
N PRO A 237 -4.31 -2.66 22.65
CA PRO A 237 -3.95 -2.54 21.26
C PRO A 237 -4.92 -3.31 20.37
N LEU A 238 -5.37 -2.63 19.32
CA LEU A 238 -5.90 -3.24 18.11
C LEU A 238 -4.81 -3.19 17.04
N MET A 239 -4.46 -4.33 16.46
CA MET A 239 -3.27 -4.48 15.64
C MET A 239 -3.55 -5.23 14.34
N THR A 240 -2.67 -5.02 13.37
CA THR A 240 -2.69 -5.71 12.07
C THR A 240 -1.30 -6.22 11.73
N PHE A 241 -1.25 -7.29 10.94
CA PHE A 241 0.01 -7.85 10.46
C PHE A 241 0.25 -7.42 9.01
N VAL A 242 1.24 -6.54 8.80
CA VAL A 242 1.58 -6.01 7.48
C VAL A 242 3.08 -5.99 7.29
N ASN A 243 3.57 -6.39 6.12
CA ASN A 243 5.01 -6.40 5.80
C ASN A 243 5.83 -7.11 6.89
N ASP A 244 5.41 -8.34 7.23
CA ASP A 244 6.06 -9.26 8.18
C ASP A 244 6.28 -8.72 9.61
N ARG A 245 5.40 -7.80 10.06
CA ARG A 245 5.41 -7.26 11.42
C ARG A 245 4.01 -6.85 11.90
N TRP A 246 3.83 -6.85 13.21
CA TRP A 246 2.63 -6.31 13.85
C TRP A 246 2.70 -4.80 14.01
N VAL A 247 1.66 -4.11 13.54
CA VAL A 247 1.52 -2.65 13.57
C VAL A 247 0.29 -2.27 14.39
N LEU A 248 0.44 -1.27 15.25
CA LEU A 248 -0.64 -0.73 16.08
C LEU A 248 -1.63 0.07 15.22
N ALA A 249 -2.82 -0.49 14.99
CA ALA A 249 -3.87 0.15 14.20
C ALA A 249 -4.75 1.09 15.03
N GLY A 250 -5.07 0.69 16.26
CA GLY A 250 -5.94 1.46 17.14
C GLY A 250 -5.70 1.20 18.62
N ILE A 251 -6.25 2.08 19.44
CA ILE A 251 -6.26 1.95 20.91
C ILE A 251 -7.72 1.86 21.34
N ALA A 252 -8.07 0.84 22.13
CA ALA A 252 -9.42 0.66 22.64
C ALA A 252 -9.86 1.81 23.54
N THR A 253 -11.05 2.37 23.31
CA THR A 253 -11.55 3.53 24.09
C THR A 253 -12.88 3.25 24.78
N SER A 254 -13.89 2.83 24.02
CA SER A 254 -15.23 2.67 24.54
C SER A 254 -16.00 1.60 23.76
N ASN A 255 -17.03 1.07 24.39
CA ASN A 255 -17.85 0.00 23.86
C ASN A 255 -19.27 0.08 24.42
N LEU A 256 -20.24 -0.42 23.66
CA LEU A 256 -21.62 -0.59 24.13
C LEU A 256 -21.85 -2.03 24.58
N GLY A 257 -21.51 -2.29 25.85
CA GLY A 257 -21.56 -3.62 26.43
C GLY A 257 -20.43 -4.52 25.92
N CYS A 258 -20.31 -5.70 26.52
CA CYS A 258 -19.20 -6.61 26.26
C CYS A 258 -19.44 -7.44 25.02
N GLY A 259 -18.71 -7.12 23.93
CA GLY A 259 -18.82 -7.82 22.66
C GLY A 259 -20.25 -7.90 22.10
N LYS A 260 -21.16 -7.00 22.50
CA LYS A 260 -22.60 -7.15 22.26
C LYS A 260 -22.90 -7.30 20.76
N ALA A 261 -23.73 -8.29 20.38
CA ALA A 261 -24.03 -8.51 18.98
C ALA A 261 -24.58 -7.26 18.27
N GLY A 262 -23.96 -6.97 17.12
CA GLY A 262 -24.26 -5.80 16.32
C GLY A 262 -23.56 -4.52 16.76
N TYR A 263 -22.93 -4.44 17.94
CA TYR A 263 -22.27 -3.25 18.48
C TYR A 263 -20.74 -3.40 18.50
N PRO A 264 -20.01 -2.83 17.51
CA PRO A 264 -18.56 -2.83 17.53
C PRO A 264 -18.01 -1.96 18.66
N GLY A 265 -16.72 -2.15 18.96
CA GLY A 265 -15.95 -1.25 19.81
C GLY A 265 -15.52 0.00 19.05
N VAL A 266 -15.31 1.09 19.79
CA VAL A 266 -14.70 2.33 19.28
C VAL A 266 -13.21 2.31 19.64
N PHE A 267 -12.40 2.75 18.69
CA PHE A 267 -10.95 2.81 18.81
C PHE A 267 -10.45 4.18 18.40
N THR A 268 -9.45 4.69 19.12
CA THR A 268 -8.63 5.81 18.67
C THR A 268 -7.81 5.36 17.46
N ARG A 269 -7.86 6.12 16.37
CA ARG A 269 -7.11 5.90 15.12
C ARG A 269 -5.65 6.31 15.30
N VAL A 270 -4.74 5.36 15.46
CA VAL A 270 -3.35 5.64 15.84
C VAL A 270 -2.57 6.40 14.77
N SER A 271 -2.85 6.16 13.49
CA SER A 271 -2.25 6.88 12.35
C SER A 271 -2.43 8.40 12.46
N SER A 272 -3.55 8.88 13.01
CA SER A 272 -3.82 10.31 13.22
C SER A 272 -2.94 10.96 14.31
N PHE A 273 -2.39 10.16 15.22
CA PHE A 273 -1.67 10.65 16.41
C PHE A 273 -0.16 10.39 16.37
N ILE A 274 0.40 9.99 15.23
CA ILE A 274 1.85 9.72 15.12
C ILE A 274 2.70 10.95 15.49
N SER A 275 2.27 12.14 15.08
CA SER A 275 2.95 13.41 15.41
C SER A 275 2.90 13.71 16.92
N PHE A 276 1.76 13.44 17.56
CA PHE A 276 1.62 13.55 19.02
C PHE A 276 2.53 12.55 19.73
N ILE A 277 2.56 11.29 19.30
CA ILE A 277 3.42 10.24 19.87
C ILE A 277 4.90 10.65 19.74
N ASN A 278 5.35 10.99 18.53
CA ASN A 278 6.74 11.34 18.25
C ASN A 278 7.22 12.60 19.00
N SER A 279 6.33 13.55 19.26
CA SER A 279 6.66 14.77 20.00
C SER A 279 6.81 14.56 21.51
N ASN A 280 6.34 13.42 22.04
CA ASN A 280 6.26 13.15 23.48
C ASN A 280 7.05 11.92 23.93
N ILE A 281 7.79 11.28 23.02
CA ILE A 281 8.79 10.25 23.35
C ILE A 281 10.18 10.85 23.19
N ASP A 282 11.08 10.66 24.17
CA ASP A 282 12.46 11.17 24.14
C ASP A 282 13.33 10.30 23.21
N PHE A 283 12.92 10.15 21.96
CA PHE A 283 13.75 9.81 20.82
C PHE A 283 12.98 10.27 19.59
N PRO A 284 13.49 11.23 18.79
CA PRO A 284 12.96 11.39 17.45
C PRO A 284 13.21 10.05 16.73
N VAL A 285 12.17 9.46 16.14
CA VAL A 285 12.25 8.18 15.39
C VAL A 285 13.06 8.34 14.08
N THR A 286 14.04 9.23 14.05
CA THR A 286 14.81 9.64 12.86
C THR A 286 16.31 9.37 12.93
N GLN A 287 16.87 8.67 13.93
CA GLN A 287 18.34 8.49 13.99
C GLN A 287 18.88 7.12 14.46
N ILE A 288 18.10 6.05 14.60
CA ILE A 288 18.68 4.70 14.81
C ILE A 288 17.94 3.65 13.95
N THR A 289 18.38 3.52 12.69
CA THR A 289 18.47 2.34 11.79
C THR A 289 18.29 2.78 10.33
N THR A 290 19.35 3.30 9.70
CA THR A 290 19.46 3.28 8.24
C THR A 290 20.13 1.96 7.83
N TYR A 291 19.34 0.94 7.48
CA TYR A 291 19.56 0.05 6.34
C TYR A 291 18.20 -0.56 5.91
N PRO A 292 17.92 -0.73 4.60
CA PRO A 292 16.56 -0.76 4.05
C PRO A 292 16.04 -2.19 3.79
N ILE A 293 14.73 -2.42 3.95
CA ILE A 293 14.02 -3.57 3.31
C ILE A 293 12.67 -3.11 2.73
N ARG A 294 12.34 -3.67 1.56
CA ARG A 294 11.35 -3.28 0.54
C ARG A 294 9.86 -3.62 0.84
N ARG A 295 8.98 -2.65 0.50
CA ARG A 295 7.66 -2.66 -0.23
C ARG A 295 6.50 -3.58 0.25
N ALA A 296 5.21 -3.18 0.22
CA ALA A 296 4.50 -2.51 -0.89
C ALA A 296 3.21 -1.70 -0.53
N ALA A 297 3.08 -0.51 -1.17
CA ALA A 297 1.91 0.25 -1.71
C ALA A 297 0.67 0.59 -0.83
N ALA A 298 0.06 1.80 -0.84
CA ALA A 298 0.28 3.04 -1.57
C ALA A 298 -0.48 4.24 -0.91
N ASP A 299 0.23 5.29 -0.47
CA ASP A 299 -0.01 6.67 -0.89
C ASP A 299 1.29 7.49 -0.71
N THR A 300 1.45 8.44 -1.61
CA THR A 300 2.54 9.35 -1.98
C THR A 300 3.56 9.77 -0.91
N VAL A 301 4.68 9.03 -0.83
CA VAL A 301 5.95 9.52 -0.27
C VAL A 301 6.88 9.88 -1.41
N GLN A 302 7.24 11.16 -1.51
CA GLN A 302 8.27 11.66 -2.38
C GLN A 302 9.62 11.01 -2.01
N THR A 303 10.07 10.02 -2.77
CA THR A 303 11.27 9.24 -2.43
C THR A 303 12.50 9.84 -3.09
N THR A 304 13.42 10.45 -2.35
CA THR A 304 14.72 10.93 -2.88
C THR A 304 15.81 9.87 -2.68
N THR A 305 16.37 9.34 -3.77
CA THR A 305 17.51 8.42 -3.79
C THR A 305 18.65 9.03 -4.60
N THR A 306 19.84 9.14 -4.01
CA THR A 306 21.02 9.73 -4.68
C THR A 306 22.23 8.80 -4.52
N GLY A 307 22.94 8.53 -5.63
CA GLY A 307 24.22 7.83 -5.64
C GLY A 307 24.15 6.31 -5.48
N MET A 308 23.03 5.67 -5.86
CA MET A 308 22.82 4.22 -5.70
C MET A 308 22.65 3.50 -7.05
N GLU A 309 23.01 2.21 -7.09
CA GLU A 309 22.87 1.35 -8.26
C GLU A 309 21.70 0.36 -8.10
N GLY A 310 20.88 0.18 -9.15
CA GLY A 310 19.93 -0.92 -9.25
C GLY A 310 18.66 -0.82 -8.37
N ASN A 311 18.25 0.39 -7.99
CA ASN A 311 17.07 0.58 -7.14
C ASN A 311 15.75 0.47 -7.94
N THR A 312 14.65 0.14 -7.27
CA THR A 312 13.30 0.24 -7.84
C THR A 312 12.45 1.19 -7.01
N THR A 313 12.00 2.29 -7.60
CA THR A 313 11.15 3.34 -7.03
C THR A 313 9.78 3.33 -7.71
N ALA A 314 8.69 3.61 -6.98
CA ALA A 314 7.36 3.72 -7.60
C ALA A 314 6.43 4.58 -6.74
N GLY A 315 5.60 5.43 -7.34
CA GLY A 315 4.71 6.35 -6.62
C GLY A 315 4.52 7.68 -7.36
N THR A 316 4.45 8.79 -6.62
CA THR A 316 4.34 10.13 -7.21
C THR A 316 5.42 11.05 -6.67
N GLY A 317 6.03 11.84 -7.53
CA GLY A 317 6.98 12.90 -7.16
C GLY A 317 8.39 12.43 -6.80
N ASN A 318 8.73 11.16 -6.96
CA ASN A 318 10.01 10.60 -6.55
C ASN A 318 11.21 11.29 -7.22
N THR A 319 12.39 11.20 -6.60
CA THR A 319 13.65 11.63 -7.19
C THR A 319 14.65 10.49 -7.11
N THR A 320 15.12 9.98 -8.23
CA THR A 320 16.07 8.86 -8.32
C THR A 320 17.33 9.31 -9.04
N ALA A 321 18.52 9.09 -8.47
CA ALA A 321 19.78 9.40 -9.14
C ALA A 321 20.81 8.28 -8.97
N GLY A 322 21.41 7.83 -10.08
CA GLY A 322 22.44 6.81 -10.11
C GLY A 322 22.40 5.94 -11.36
N THR A 323 22.82 4.68 -11.21
CA THR A 323 23.01 3.75 -12.34
C THR A 323 21.99 2.62 -12.31
N GLY A 324 21.35 2.29 -13.43
CA GLY A 324 20.54 1.07 -13.54
C GLY A 324 19.28 1.03 -12.68
N ASN A 325 18.73 2.19 -12.29
CA ASN A 325 17.54 2.27 -11.45
C ASN A 325 16.25 2.14 -12.27
N THR A 326 15.19 1.63 -11.67
CA THR A 326 13.84 1.54 -12.24
C THR A 326 12.88 2.44 -11.46
N THR A 327 12.24 3.41 -12.09
CA THR A 327 11.26 4.32 -11.47
C THR A 327 9.91 4.14 -12.17
N ALA A 328 8.80 3.99 -11.45
CA ALA A 328 7.48 3.81 -12.05
C ALA A 328 6.39 4.65 -11.34
N GLY A 329 5.77 5.61 -12.02
CA GLY A 329 4.91 6.54 -11.30
C GLY A 329 4.50 7.80 -12.05
N THR A 330 4.07 8.78 -11.28
CA THR A 330 3.60 10.07 -11.80
C THR A 330 4.46 11.22 -11.29
N GLY A 331 4.97 12.07 -12.17
CA GLY A 331 5.74 13.25 -11.75
C GLY A 331 7.10 12.92 -11.11
N ASP A 332 7.68 11.75 -11.40
CA ASP A 332 8.95 11.31 -10.85
C ASP A 332 10.13 11.89 -11.64
N THR A 333 11.24 12.21 -10.97
CA THR A 333 12.50 12.69 -11.54
C THR A 333 13.56 11.59 -11.46
N THR A 334 14.18 11.19 -12.56
CA THR A 334 15.28 10.20 -12.61
C THR A 334 16.52 10.82 -13.25
N ALA A 335 17.72 10.59 -12.70
CA ALA A 335 18.97 11.09 -13.24
C ALA A 335 20.08 10.02 -13.23
N GLY A 336 20.96 10.03 -14.24
CA GLY A 336 22.16 9.18 -14.28
C GLY A 336 22.19 8.26 -15.50
N THR A 337 22.69 7.04 -15.33
CA THR A 337 23.05 6.17 -16.46
C THR A 337 22.30 4.85 -16.46
N GLY A 338 21.70 4.46 -17.59
CA GLY A 338 21.06 3.15 -17.73
C GLY A 338 19.79 2.96 -16.91
N ASN A 339 19.11 4.04 -16.52
CA ASN A 339 17.89 3.96 -15.71
C ASN A 339 16.65 3.73 -16.57
N THR A 340 15.61 3.12 -16.01
CA THR A 340 14.31 2.88 -16.64
C THR A 340 13.22 3.61 -15.86
N THR A 341 12.59 4.63 -16.43
CA THR A 341 11.44 5.34 -15.87
C THR A 341 10.18 4.92 -16.63
N ALA A 342 9.03 4.78 -15.96
CA ALA A 342 7.75 4.54 -16.63
C ALA A 342 6.58 5.26 -15.96
N GLY A 343 5.62 5.79 -16.73
CA GLY A 343 4.37 6.31 -16.20
C GLY A 343 3.88 7.61 -16.84
N THR A 344 3.62 8.64 -16.05
CA THR A 344 2.99 9.88 -16.55
C THR A 344 3.67 11.12 -15.98
N GLY A 345 4.05 12.07 -16.83
CA GLY A 345 4.60 13.36 -16.41
C GLY A 345 5.97 13.27 -15.72
N ASN A 346 6.76 12.24 -16.00
CA ASN A 346 8.07 12.03 -15.39
C ASN A 346 9.19 12.82 -16.09
N THR A 347 10.30 13.06 -15.40
CA THR A 347 11.49 13.74 -15.94
C THR A 347 12.71 12.85 -15.79
N THR A 348 13.35 12.44 -16.88
CA THR A 348 14.57 11.63 -16.86
C THR A 348 15.75 12.42 -17.46
N ALA A 349 16.94 12.33 -16.88
CA ALA A 349 18.14 12.94 -17.44
C ALA A 349 19.40 12.05 -17.37
N GLY A 350 20.21 12.00 -18.43
CA GLY A 350 21.55 11.42 -18.38
C GLY A 350 21.97 10.64 -19.61
N THR A 351 22.36 9.36 -19.45
CA THR A 351 22.92 8.57 -20.56
C THR A 351 22.36 7.16 -20.58
N GLY A 352 21.89 6.69 -21.74
CA GLY A 352 21.40 5.32 -21.92
C GLY A 352 20.16 4.98 -21.11
N ASN A 353 19.35 5.96 -20.73
CA ASN A 353 18.13 5.76 -19.95
C ASN A 353 16.96 5.36 -20.85
N THR A 354 15.91 4.79 -20.27
CA THR A 354 14.65 4.48 -20.96
C THR A 354 13.50 5.13 -20.20
N THR A 355 12.65 5.93 -20.83
CA THR A 355 11.49 6.59 -20.21
C THR A 355 10.22 6.24 -20.97
N ALA A 356 9.38 5.36 -20.44
CA ALA A 356 8.21 4.84 -21.15
C ALA A 356 6.88 5.35 -20.56
N GLY A 357 6.08 6.11 -21.29
CA GLY A 357 4.94 6.72 -20.63
C GLY A 357 4.10 7.68 -21.45
N THR A 358 3.58 8.67 -20.74
CA THR A 358 2.66 9.67 -21.28
C THR A 358 3.01 11.04 -20.72
N GLY A 359 3.34 12.00 -21.58
CA GLY A 359 3.72 13.35 -21.16
C GLY A 359 5.04 13.41 -20.40
N ASP A 360 5.95 12.46 -20.62
CA ASP A 360 7.25 12.39 -19.95
C ASP A 360 8.29 13.29 -20.65
N THR A 361 9.33 13.71 -19.92
CA THR A 361 10.44 14.52 -20.44
C THR A 361 11.76 13.79 -20.23
N THR A 362 12.52 13.56 -21.30
CA THR A 362 13.85 12.92 -21.25
C THR A 362 14.91 13.87 -21.78
N ALA A 363 16.05 13.99 -21.10
CA ALA A 363 17.16 14.83 -21.56
C ALA A 363 18.53 14.15 -21.40
N GLY A 364 19.24 13.88 -22.50
CA GLY A 364 20.43 13.06 -22.35
C GLY A 364 21.17 12.67 -23.61
N THR A 365 21.73 11.47 -23.57
CA THR A 365 22.57 10.90 -24.62
C THR A 365 22.29 9.40 -24.74
N GLY A 366 21.86 8.94 -25.91
CA GLY A 366 21.52 7.54 -26.10
C GLY A 366 20.31 7.07 -25.30
N ASP A 367 19.41 7.97 -24.92
CA ASP A 367 18.21 7.66 -24.15
C ASP A 367 17.09 7.13 -25.07
N THR A 368 16.13 6.38 -24.53
CA THR A 368 15.01 5.79 -25.28
C THR A 368 13.67 6.17 -24.67
N THR A 369 12.76 6.79 -25.41
CA THR A 369 11.49 7.31 -24.89
C THR A 369 10.29 6.76 -25.67
N PRO A 370 9.74 5.57 -25.32
CA PRO A 370 8.56 5.05 -25.98
C PRO A 370 7.26 5.49 -25.27
N GLY A 371 6.34 6.16 -25.96
CA GLY A 371 5.16 6.68 -25.27
C GLY A 371 4.19 7.50 -26.11
N THR A 372 3.51 8.44 -25.47
CA THR A 372 2.62 9.37 -26.16
C THR A 372 2.69 10.76 -25.53
N GLY A 373 2.92 11.78 -26.34
CA GLY A 373 3.03 13.17 -25.89
C GLY A 373 4.31 13.46 -25.12
N ASP A 374 5.37 12.67 -25.32
CA ASP A 374 6.62 12.78 -24.60
C ASP A 374 7.57 13.80 -25.25
N THR A 375 8.51 14.35 -24.48
CA THR A 375 9.53 15.31 -24.97
C THR A 375 10.92 14.77 -24.67
N THR A 376 11.71 14.47 -25.70
CA THR A 376 13.10 14.05 -25.61
C THR A 376 14.03 15.16 -26.11
N ALA A 377 15.14 15.42 -25.43
CA ALA A 377 16.14 16.38 -25.89
C ALA A 377 17.58 15.92 -25.64
N GLY A 378 18.40 15.80 -26.69
CA GLY A 378 19.73 15.22 -26.47
C GLY A 378 20.54 14.91 -27.71
N THR A 379 21.24 13.78 -27.65
CA THR A 379 22.14 13.34 -28.71
C THR A 379 22.12 11.83 -28.83
N GLY A 380 21.74 11.32 -30.00
CA GLY A 380 21.65 9.89 -30.25
C GLY A 380 20.48 9.21 -29.54
N ASP A 381 19.44 9.95 -29.19
CA ASP A 381 18.28 9.44 -28.47
C ASP A 381 17.29 8.75 -29.42
N THR A 382 16.44 7.87 -28.90
CA THR A 382 15.42 7.13 -29.67
C THR A 382 14.03 7.32 -29.08
N THR A 383 13.12 7.97 -29.79
CA THR A 383 11.72 8.16 -29.36
C THR A 383 10.81 7.30 -30.23
N ALA A 384 9.78 6.68 -29.64
CA ALA A 384 8.82 5.90 -30.42
C ALA A 384 7.40 5.98 -29.86
N GLY A 385 6.45 6.50 -30.63
CA GLY A 385 5.16 6.79 -30.04
C GLY A 385 4.18 7.57 -30.89
N THR A 386 3.39 8.40 -30.23
CA THR A 386 2.41 9.25 -30.91
C THR A 386 2.37 10.64 -30.29
N GLY A 387 2.57 11.67 -31.10
CA GLY A 387 2.52 13.06 -30.66
C GLY A 387 3.73 13.48 -29.84
N ASP A 388 4.87 12.82 -30.01
CA ASP A 388 6.09 13.07 -29.24
C ASP A 388 6.94 14.19 -29.87
N THR A 389 7.84 14.79 -29.10
CA THR A 389 8.80 15.79 -29.58
C THR A 389 10.23 15.37 -29.26
N THR A 390 11.10 15.23 -30.27
CA THR A 390 12.51 14.82 -30.09
C THR A 390 13.44 15.90 -30.64
N ALA A 391 14.15 16.63 -29.78
CA ALA A 391 14.97 17.76 -30.19
C ALA A 391 16.46 17.53 -29.92
N GLY A 392 17.31 17.52 -30.95
CA GLY A 392 18.72 17.26 -30.70
C GLY A 392 19.58 17.02 -31.91
N THR A 393 20.44 16.01 -31.78
CA THR A 393 21.50 15.72 -32.75
C THR A 393 21.65 14.22 -32.93
N GLY A 394 21.39 13.72 -34.14
CA GLY A 394 21.54 12.30 -34.44
C GLY A 394 20.48 11.43 -33.77
N ASP A 395 19.32 11.99 -33.45
CA ASP A 395 18.23 11.30 -32.76
C ASP A 395 17.38 10.50 -33.76
N THR A 396 16.65 9.49 -33.27
CA THR A 396 15.75 8.66 -34.07
C THR A 396 14.34 8.73 -33.50
N THR A 397 13.36 9.14 -34.30
CA THR A 397 11.93 9.19 -33.92
C THR A 397 11.14 8.23 -34.79
N ALA A 398 10.22 7.44 -34.21
CA ALA A 398 9.35 6.58 -35.00
C ALA A 398 7.92 6.51 -34.46
N GLY A 399 6.92 6.89 -35.26
CA GLY A 399 5.58 7.02 -34.70
C GLY A 399 4.54 7.63 -35.60
N THR A 400 3.61 8.35 -34.98
CA THR A 400 2.59 9.10 -35.70
C THR A 400 2.35 10.47 -35.07
N GLY A 401 2.45 11.53 -35.87
CA GLY A 401 2.20 12.89 -35.41
C GLY A 401 3.33 13.47 -34.56
N ASP A 402 4.56 12.95 -34.70
CA ASP A 402 5.70 13.35 -33.89
C ASP A 402 6.42 14.58 -34.48
N THR A 403 7.19 15.30 -33.65
CA THR A 403 7.96 16.49 -34.07
C THR A 403 9.44 16.35 -33.75
N THR A 404 10.32 16.42 -34.75
CA THR A 404 11.77 16.20 -34.59
C THR A 404 12.58 17.42 -35.05
N PRO A 405 12.83 18.43 -34.20
CA PRO A 405 13.67 19.55 -34.57
C PRO A 405 15.15 19.34 -34.19
N GLY A 406 16.09 19.40 -35.13
CA GLY A 406 17.49 19.17 -34.78
C GLY A 406 18.46 19.12 -35.95
N THR A 407 19.49 18.29 -35.83
CA THR A 407 20.46 18.12 -36.92
C THR A 407 20.93 16.67 -37.01
N GLY A 408 20.82 16.08 -38.20
CA GLY A 408 21.24 14.72 -38.46
C GLY A 408 20.25 13.68 -37.92
N ASP A 409 19.00 14.06 -37.68
CA ASP A 409 18.01 13.20 -37.05
C ASP A 409 17.31 12.31 -38.08
N THR A 410 16.74 11.18 -37.63
CA THR A 410 15.99 10.25 -38.48
C THR A 410 14.56 10.09 -37.95
N THR A 411 13.56 10.41 -38.76
CA THR A 411 12.14 10.26 -38.41
C THR A 411 11.49 9.22 -39.32
N ALA A 412 10.65 8.33 -38.78
CA ALA A 412 9.89 7.38 -39.59
C ALA A 412 8.48 7.12 -39.07
N GLY A 413 7.45 7.33 -39.90
CA GLY A 413 6.10 7.25 -39.37
C GLY A 413 4.98 7.73 -40.27
N THR A 414 4.01 8.39 -39.67
CA THR A 414 2.87 8.96 -40.39
C THR A 414 2.44 10.28 -39.77
N GLY A 415 2.44 11.34 -40.57
CA GLY A 415 2.01 12.66 -40.12
C GLY A 415 3.04 13.40 -39.27
N ASP A 416 4.32 13.04 -39.36
CA ASP A 416 5.39 13.57 -38.52
C ASP A 416 5.95 14.89 -39.08
N THR A 417 6.54 15.73 -38.24
CA THR A 417 7.16 17.01 -38.63
C THR A 417 8.64 17.04 -38.24
N THR A 418 9.54 17.05 -39.19
CA THR A 418 10.99 17.15 -38.97
C THR A 418 11.50 18.51 -39.42
N ALA A 419 12.37 19.16 -38.62
CA ALA A 419 12.90 20.46 -39.00
C ALA A 419 14.34 20.71 -38.55
N GLY A 420 15.25 21.06 -39.46
CA GLY A 420 16.64 21.09 -39.06
C GLY A 420 17.68 21.16 -40.17
N THR A 421 18.78 20.45 -39.94
CA THR A 421 19.84 20.31 -40.95
C THR A 421 20.36 18.89 -41.03
N GLY A 422 20.28 18.29 -42.21
CA GLY A 422 20.83 16.97 -42.47
C GLY A 422 19.95 15.82 -42.00
N ASP A 423 18.65 16.05 -41.84
CA ASP A 423 17.72 15.08 -41.27
C ASP A 423 17.20 14.09 -42.34
N THR A 424 16.67 12.95 -41.93
CA THR A 424 16.10 11.92 -42.82
C THR A 424 14.70 11.55 -42.37
N THR A 425 13.71 11.68 -43.24
CA THR A 425 12.31 11.33 -42.95
C THR A 425 11.81 10.23 -43.87
N ALA A 426 11.10 9.24 -43.34
CA ALA A 426 10.55 8.12 -44.12
C ALA A 426 9.17 7.70 -43.61
N GLY A 427 8.12 7.88 -44.40
CA GLY A 427 6.77 7.60 -43.92
C GLY A 427 5.71 8.04 -44.90
N THR A 428 4.54 8.40 -44.38
CA THR A 428 3.45 8.94 -45.19
C THR A 428 2.85 10.16 -44.52
N GLU A 429 2.52 11.18 -45.30
CA GLU A 429 1.91 12.43 -44.81
C GLU A 429 2.85 13.25 -43.90
N ASP A 430 4.17 13.05 -43.97
CA ASP A 430 5.13 13.75 -43.13
C ASP A 430 5.47 15.14 -43.68
N THR A 431 6.03 16.02 -42.84
CA THR A 431 6.49 17.37 -43.18
C THR A 431 7.95 17.51 -42.82
N THR A 432 8.83 17.84 -43.76
CA THR A 432 10.27 18.04 -43.49
C THR A 432 10.72 19.45 -43.91
N ALA A 433 11.42 20.18 -43.05
CA ALA A 433 11.82 21.56 -43.32
C ALA A 433 13.23 21.92 -42.81
N GLY A 434 14.15 22.23 -43.71
CA GLY A 434 15.54 22.47 -43.30
C GLY A 434 16.54 22.42 -44.44
N THR A 435 17.84 22.44 -44.11
CA THR A 435 18.92 22.41 -45.11
C THR A 435 19.63 21.06 -45.11
N GLY A 436 19.72 20.39 -46.26
CA GLY A 436 20.41 19.10 -46.36
C GLY A 436 19.58 17.88 -45.96
N ASP A 437 18.27 18.03 -45.74
CA ASP A 437 17.41 16.93 -45.28
C ASP A 437 17.02 16.00 -46.45
N THR A 438 16.60 14.78 -46.15
CA THR A 438 16.18 13.78 -47.13
C THR A 438 14.83 13.18 -46.77
N THR A 439 13.99 12.90 -47.76
CA THR A 439 12.68 12.26 -47.58
C THR A 439 12.57 11.01 -48.44
N ALA A 440 11.87 10.01 -47.92
CA ALA A 440 11.79 8.67 -48.51
C ALA A 440 10.34 8.13 -48.65
N ASP A 441 9.38 8.91 -49.16
CA ASP A 441 8.15 8.38 -49.80
C ASP A 441 7.40 9.46 -50.60
N THR A 442 6.26 9.11 -51.22
CA THR A 442 5.55 9.90 -52.23
C THR A 442 4.52 10.91 -51.71
N ASP A 443 4.14 10.86 -50.43
CA ASP A 443 3.05 11.68 -49.87
C ASP A 443 3.53 12.70 -48.81
N ASP A 444 4.85 12.88 -48.66
CA ASP A 444 5.44 13.83 -47.71
C ASP A 444 5.59 15.24 -48.29
N THR A 445 5.36 16.24 -47.46
CA THR A 445 5.56 17.66 -47.80
C THR A 445 6.95 18.12 -47.37
N THR A 446 7.60 18.94 -48.19
CA THR A 446 8.96 19.39 -47.90
C THR A 446 9.12 20.88 -48.14
N ALA A 447 9.67 21.61 -47.17
CA ALA A 447 9.91 23.04 -47.22
C ALA A 447 11.40 23.35 -46.94
N SER A 448 12.23 23.43 -47.98
CA SER A 448 13.68 23.69 -47.82
C SER A 448 14.16 24.99 -48.46
N GLU A 449 15.09 25.68 -47.79
CA GLU A 449 15.83 26.83 -48.34
C GLU A 449 17.16 26.45 -49.04
N THR A 450 17.67 25.21 -49.04
CA THR A 450 18.76 24.77 -49.94
C THR A 450 19.11 23.28 -49.82
N GLN A 451 19.18 22.61 -51.00
CA GLN A 451 19.64 21.22 -51.31
C GLN A 451 19.02 20.05 -50.52
N GLN A 452 18.30 19.16 -51.24
CA GLN A 452 17.79 17.87 -50.73
C GLN A 452 17.89 16.75 -51.78
N THR A 453 17.96 15.50 -51.29
CA THR A 453 18.01 14.27 -52.12
C THR A 453 16.83 13.37 -51.77
N THR A 454 15.84 13.24 -52.67
CA THR A 454 14.70 12.32 -52.52
C THR A 454 15.04 10.96 -53.14
N VAL A 455 14.86 9.85 -52.42
CA VAL A 455 15.10 8.49 -52.96
C VAL A 455 13.75 7.77 -53.13
N SER A 456 13.23 7.77 -54.37
CA SER A 456 12.02 7.01 -54.74
C SER A 456 12.38 5.61 -55.26
N THR A 457 11.82 4.55 -54.67
CA THR A 457 11.82 3.21 -55.27
C THR A 457 10.81 3.15 -56.40
N GLN A 458 11.26 3.45 -57.63
CA GLN A 458 10.49 3.15 -58.83
C GLN A 458 10.33 1.64 -59.00
N GLN A 459 9.12 1.11 -58.77
CA GLN A 459 8.71 -0.13 -59.42
C GLN A 459 8.26 0.22 -60.85
N THR A 460 9.10 -0.16 -61.81
CA THR A 460 8.81 -0.07 -63.24
C THR A 460 7.66 -1.02 -63.58
N THR A 461 6.53 -0.51 -64.09
CA THR A 461 5.93 -0.96 -65.36
C THR A 461 4.72 -0.12 -65.79
N THR A 462 4.93 0.61 -66.90
CA THR A 462 4.03 0.89 -68.04
C THR A 462 2.69 1.61 -67.85
N VAL A 463 2.69 2.82 -68.43
CA VAL A 463 1.60 3.71 -68.86
C VAL A 463 0.43 2.99 -69.56
N SER A 464 -0.80 3.35 -69.20
CA SER A 464 -1.88 3.66 -70.16
C SER A 464 -3.00 4.48 -69.50
N SER A 465 -3.29 5.61 -70.15
CA SER A 465 -4.29 6.65 -69.86
C SER A 465 -5.75 6.18 -69.88
N ALA A 466 -6.61 6.76 -69.01
CA ALA A 466 -7.93 7.29 -69.39
C ALA A 466 -8.62 8.06 -68.23
N THR A 467 -9.51 8.94 -68.66
CA THR A 467 -10.12 10.12 -68.02
C THR A 467 -11.37 9.85 -67.17
N SER A 468 -11.64 10.79 -66.24
CA SER A 468 -12.94 11.36 -65.81
C SER A 468 -14.00 10.56 -65.00
N THR A 469 -14.36 11.20 -63.87
CA THR A 469 -15.71 11.54 -63.34
C THR A 469 -16.54 10.58 -62.47
N THR A 470 -16.86 11.11 -61.27
CA THR A 470 -18.15 11.09 -60.52
C THR A 470 -18.68 9.81 -59.84
N GLN A 471 -18.81 9.90 -58.51
CA GLN A 471 -19.77 9.24 -57.58
C GLN A 471 -21.26 9.44 -58.01
N PRO A 472 -22.33 8.81 -57.40
CA PRO A 472 -22.39 8.00 -56.16
C PRO A 472 -23.31 6.73 -56.15
N ASN A 473 -23.29 6.02 -55.01
CA ASN A 473 -24.43 5.41 -54.26
C ASN A 473 -24.88 3.93 -54.39
N SER A 474 -25.03 3.34 -53.20
CA SER A 474 -26.08 2.43 -52.68
C SER A 474 -25.91 0.88 -52.65
N SER A 475 -25.82 0.38 -51.41
CA SER A 475 -26.51 -0.75 -50.76
C SER A 475 -26.61 -2.15 -51.40
N GLN A 476 -26.11 -3.20 -50.71
CA GLN A 476 -26.91 -4.13 -49.89
C GLN A 476 -26.11 -5.36 -49.39
N SER A 477 -26.33 -5.67 -48.10
CA SER A 477 -26.39 -6.98 -47.42
C SER A 477 -25.96 -8.26 -48.15
N SER A 478 -25.04 -9.04 -47.56
CA SER A 478 -25.32 -10.45 -47.20
C SER A 478 -24.23 -11.04 -46.27
N THR A 479 -24.65 -12.07 -45.56
CA THR A 479 -24.13 -12.69 -44.32
C THR A 479 -23.06 -13.77 -44.47
N LYS A 480 -22.40 -14.09 -43.33
CA LYS A 480 -21.65 -15.32 -42.96
C LYS A 480 -20.24 -15.44 -43.59
N ASN A 481 -19.17 -15.85 -42.90
CA ASN A 481 -19.01 -16.80 -41.78
C ASN A 481 -17.59 -16.69 -41.18
N ASN A 482 -17.50 -16.98 -39.87
CA ASN A 482 -16.47 -17.76 -39.16
C ASN A 482 -14.98 -17.35 -39.10
N ASN A 483 -14.57 -17.23 -37.82
CA ASN A 483 -13.40 -17.82 -37.15
C ASN A 483 -12.00 -17.25 -37.41
N GLY A 484 -11.34 -16.88 -36.31
CA GLY A 484 -9.88 -16.69 -36.30
C GLY A 484 -9.28 -15.99 -35.08
N ASN A 485 -9.80 -16.27 -33.88
CA ASN A 485 -9.06 -16.45 -32.63
C ASN A 485 -7.75 -15.64 -32.42
N MET A 486 -7.83 -14.67 -31.50
CA MET A 486 -6.70 -14.08 -30.79
C MET A 486 -6.01 -15.15 -29.93
N ILE A 487 -4.68 -15.23 -30.03
CA ILE A 487 -3.84 -15.92 -29.06
C ILE A 487 -3.45 -14.87 -28.02
N ASN A 488 -4.15 -14.86 -26.88
CA ASN A 488 -3.64 -14.22 -25.67
C ASN A 488 -3.30 -15.32 -24.67
N LYS A 489 -2.01 -15.43 -24.33
CA LYS A 489 -1.47 -16.43 -23.42
C LYS A 489 -1.56 -15.92 -21.98
N SER A 490 -2.09 -16.81 -21.13
CA SER A 490 -1.66 -17.02 -19.74
C SER A 490 -2.03 -16.00 -18.67
N ILE A 491 -3.24 -16.14 -18.09
CA ILE A 491 -3.40 -16.17 -16.63
C ILE A 491 -4.38 -17.30 -16.31
N THR A 492 -3.89 -18.33 -15.63
CA THR A 492 -4.68 -19.45 -15.09
C THR A 492 -4.48 -19.46 -13.57
N VAL A 493 -5.48 -19.98 -12.83
CA VAL A 493 -5.48 -20.30 -11.38
C VAL A 493 -5.86 -19.05 -10.56
N VAL A 494 -7.06 -18.83 -9.99
CA VAL A 494 -8.11 -19.68 -9.38
C VAL A 494 -9.42 -18.87 -9.40
N MET A 495 -10.49 -19.33 -10.07
CA MET A 495 -11.90 -19.03 -9.73
C MET A 495 -12.88 -19.62 -10.76
N VAL A 496 -12.83 -20.93 -11.03
CA VAL A 496 -13.96 -21.63 -11.69
C VAL A 496 -14.04 -23.06 -11.15
N TRP A 497 -14.51 -23.22 -9.91
CA TRP A 497 -14.97 -24.50 -9.39
C TRP A 497 -16.27 -24.30 -8.59
N PHE A 498 -17.28 -23.68 -9.20
CA PHE A 498 -18.64 -23.68 -8.64
C PHE A 498 -19.78 -23.74 -9.67
N SER A 499 -19.52 -24.11 -10.93
CA SER A 499 -20.59 -24.18 -11.95
C SER A 499 -20.69 -25.49 -12.73
N PHE A 500 -19.96 -26.54 -12.35
CA PHE A 500 -20.04 -27.84 -13.04
C PHE A 500 -20.81 -28.95 -12.30
N LEU A 501 -21.38 -28.68 -11.12
CA LEU A 501 -22.17 -29.69 -10.38
C LEU A 501 -23.69 -29.62 -10.62
N ALA A 502 -24.18 -28.67 -11.44
CA ALA A 502 -25.62 -28.49 -11.67
C ALA A 502 -26.16 -29.15 -12.95
N TYR A 503 -25.30 -29.76 -13.79
CA TYR A 503 -25.71 -30.32 -15.08
C TYR A 503 -25.77 -31.86 -15.15
N PHE A 504 -25.54 -32.57 -14.05
CA PHE A 504 -25.51 -34.05 -14.03
C PHE A 504 -26.70 -34.72 -13.30
N PHE A 505 -27.75 -33.97 -12.95
CA PHE A 505 -28.93 -34.50 -12.24
C PHE A 505 -30.21 -34.59 -13.07
N PHE A 506 -30.11 -34.58 -14.40
CA PHE A 506 -31.22 -34.90 -15.31
C PHE A 506 -30.81 -35.99 -16.32
N SER A 507 -30.55 -37.20 -15.82
CA SER A 507 -30.79 -38.48 -16.51
C SER A 507 -30.34 -39.63 -15.60
N PHE A 508 -31.26 -40.58 -15.39
CA PHE A 508 -31.25 -41.74 -14.50
C PHE A 508 -31.80 -41.54 -13.09
#